data_AF-A0A2W4R3P3-F1
#
_entry.id   AF-A0A2W4R3P3-F1
#
_cell.length_a   1.000
_cell.length_b   1.000
_cell.length_c   1.000
_cell.angle_alpha   90.00
_cell.angle_beta   90.00
_cell.angle_gamma   90.00
#
_symmetry.space_group_name_H-M   'P 1'
#
loop_
_entity.id
_entity.type
_entity.pdbx_description
1 polymer ?
#
loop_
_entity_poly.entity_id
_entity_poly.type
_entity_poly.pdbx_seq_one_letter_code
_entity_poly.pdbx_strand_id
1 'polypeptide(L)'
;MARNAKQIDVYLEVGKSKTFATALDWPGWSRSGRGEEAALQALFDYGPRYARVLQSTQLGFIPPSDVGALVVVERKQGNATTDFGAPNLPLPGDSEPVSPDELERWKTILQACWRAFDETVAMARGKALAKGPRGGGRELEKIVEHVGGATASYLTSLGGKAKPGNEDDPSKAFAPLREAILTTLDAAVRGEIPPRGPRGGERWTPRYFVRRLAWHDLDHVWEIEDRLG
;
A
#
# COMPACT_ATOMS: atom_id res chain seq x y z
N MET A 1 -1.69 -3.39 -28.76
CA MET A 1 -2.49 -4.61 -28.56
C MET A 1 -3.53 -4.30 -27.51
N ALA A 2 -4.80 -4.64 -27.73
CA ALA A 2 -5.83 -4.38 -26.73
C ALA A 2 -5.53 -5.20 -25.47
N ARG A 3 -5.34 -4.52 -24.32
CA ARG A 3 -5.21 -5.18 -23.03
C ARG A 3 -6.46 -6.06 -22.82
N ASN A 4 -6.25 -7.35 -22.59
CA ASN A 4 -7.35 -8.23 -22.24
C ASN A 4 -7.83 -7.81 -20.84
N ALA A 5 -9.09 -7.38 -20.72
CA ALA A 5 -9.66 -6.87 -19.46
C ALA A 5 -9.66 -7.88 -18.29
N LYS A 6 -9.19 -9.11 -18.53
CA LYS A 6 -9.03 -10.19 -17.54
C LYS A 6 -7.60 -10.35 -17.00
N GLN A 7 -6.61 -9.68 -17.59
CA GLN A 7 -5.21 -9.79 -17.17
C GLN A 7 -4.81 -8.65 -16.25
N ILE A 8 -3.97 -8.97 -15.27
CA ILE A 8 -3.43 -8.01 -14.31
C ILE A 8 -1.94 -7.89 -14.56
N ASP A 9 -1.49 -6.68 -14.92
CA ASP A 9 -0.08 -6.37 -15.06
C ASP A 9 0.57 -6.33 -13.66
N VAL A 10 1.60 -7.15 -13.48
CA VAL A 10 2.33 -7.34 -12.23
C VAL A 10 3.80 -7.00 -12.43
N TYR A 11 4.40 -6.30 -11.48
CA TYR A 11 5.85 -6.22 -11.38
C TYR A 11 6.37 -7.08 -10.24
N LEU A 12 7.59 -7.59 -10.42
CA LEU A 12 8.30 -8.34 -9.40
C LEU A 12 9.51 -7.56 -8.88
N GLU A 13 9.62 -7.44 -7.57
CA GLU A 13 10.83 -6.97 -6.88
C GLU A 13 11.52 -8.17 -6.23
N VAL A 14 12.63 -8.61 -6.83
CA VAL A 14 13.29 -9.89 -6.55
C VAL A 14 14.50 -9.67 -5.65
N GLY A 15 14.32 -9.86 -4.34
CA GLY A 15 15.40 -9.89 -3.36
C GLY A 15 16.15 -11.23 -3.33
N LYS A 16 17.09 -11.38 -2.41
CA LYS A 16 17.85 -12.63 -2.21
C LYS A 16 17.03 -13.72 -1.53
N SER A 17 16.10 -13.32 -0.66
CA SER A 17 15.33 -14.19 0.23
C SER A 17 13.82 -14.07 0.04
N LYS A 18 13.36 -12.92 -0.48
CA LYS A 18 11.96 -12.63 -0.75
C LYS A 18 11.80 -11.96 -2.11
N THR A 19 10.72 -12.32 -2.80
CA THR A 19 10.22 -11.61 -3.96
C THR A 19 8.88 -10.99 -3.60
N PHE A 20 8.64 -9.74 -4.01
CA PHE A 20 7.31 -9.13 -3.99
C PHE A 20 6.71 -9.16 -5.38
N ALA A 21 5.44 -9.55 -5.48
CA ALA A 21 4.59 -9.38 -6.64
C ALA A 21 3.55 -8.31 -6.33
N THR A 22 3.40 -7.33 -7.22
CA THR A 22 2.50 -6.20 -7.01
C THR A 22 1.74 -5.88 -8.29
N ALA A 23 0.43 -5.75 -8.19
CA ALA A 23 -0.43 -5.32 -9.29
C ALA A 23 -0.29 -3.81 -9.55
N LEU A 24 0.06 -3.43 -10.78
CA LEU A 24 0.36 -2.04 -11.12
C LEU A 24 -0.87 -1.13 -11.09
N ASP A 25 -1.98 -1.59 -11.67
CA ASP A 25 -3.23 -0.81 -11.79
C ASP A 25 -4.14 -0.88 -10.53
N TRP A 26 -3.65 -1.59 -9.50
CA TRP A 26 -4.36 -1.86 -8.25
C TRP A 26 -3.45 -1.62 -7.03
N PRO A 27 -3.14 -0.34 -6.71
CA PRO A 27 -2.29 0.00 -5.58
C PRO A 27 -2.71 -0.68 -4.28
N GLY A 28 -1.72 -1.16 -3.53
CA GLY A 28 -1.91 -1.90 -2.29
C GLY A 28 -2.04 -3.40 -2.46
N TRP A 29 -2.44 -3.91 -3.63
CA TRP A 29 -2.43 -5.33 -3.89
C TRP A 29 -1.01 -5.81 -4.22
N SER A 30 -0.29 -6.17 -3.16
CA SER A 30 1.08 -6.67 -3.23
C SER A 30 1.30 -7.75 -2.19
N ARG A 31 2.00 -8.82 -2.55
CA ARG A 31 2.35 -9.92 -1.66
C ARG A 31 3.75 -10.44 -1.93
N SER A 32 4.36 -11.02 -0.90
CA SER A 32 5.69 -11.63 -1.00
C SER A 32 5.66 -13.13 -0.86
N GLY A 33 6.65 -13.77 -1.48
CA GLY A 33 6.94 -15.19 -1.40
C GLY A 33 8.43 -15.48 -1.50
N ARG A 34 8.81 -16.74 -1.25
CA ARG A 34 10.17 -17.22 -1.49
C ARG A 34 10.33 -17.55 -2.98
N GLY A 35 10.74 -16.55 -3.76
CA GLY A 35 10.83 -16.65 -5.23
C GLY A 35 9.58 -16.14 -5.94
N GLU A 36 9.67 -16.02 -7.27
CA GLU A 36 8.63 -15.42 -8.11
C GLU A 36 7.30 -16.18 -8.06
N GLU A 37 7.33 -17.50 -8.23
CA GLU A 37 6.13 -18.35 -8.25
C GLU A 37 5.34 -18.23 -6.94
N ALA A 38 6.03 -18.32 -5.79
CA ALA A 38 5.40 -18.18 -4.49
C ALA A 38 4.84 -16.76 -4.25
N ALA A 39 5.50 -15.72 -4.78
CA ALA A 39 5.01 -14.35 -4.67
C ALA A 39 3.74 -14.13 -5.52
N LEU A 40 3.72 -14.66 -6.76
CA LEU A 40 2.55 -14.61 -7.63
C LEU A 40 1.37 -15.41 -7.06
N GLN A 41 1.63 -16.61 -6.53
CA GLN A 41 0.59 -17.40 -5.87
C GLN A 41 0.02 -16.66 -4.66
N ALA A 42 0.88 -16.08 -3.81
CA ALA A 42 0.41 -15.31 -2.66
C ALA A 42 -0.40 -14.07 -3.07
N LEU A 43 -0.01 -13.40 -4.16
CA LEU A 43 -0.76 -12.26 -4.70
C LEU A 43 -2.15 -12.72 -5.15
N PHE A 44 -2.22 -13.81 -5.92
CA PHE A 44 -3.47 -14.44 -6.36
C PHE A 44 -4.38 -14.82 -5.19
N ASP A 45 -3.84 -15.53 -4.18
CA ASP A 45 -4.59 -15.98 -3.01
C ASP A 45 -5.19 -14.82 -2.20
N TYR A 46 -4.56 -13.64 -2.25
CA TYR A 46 -5.04 -12.43 -1.59
C TYR A 46 -5.97 -11.58 -2.45
N GLY A 47 -6.19 -11.93 -3.72
CA GLY A 47 -7.15 -11.29 -4.61
C GLY A 47 -8.55 -11.15 -3.99
N PRO A 48 -9.15 -12.22 -3.41
CA PRO A 48 -10.44 -12.12 -2.72
C PRO A 48 -10.43 -11.14 -1.54
N ARG A 49 -9.34 -11.06 -0.78
CA ARG A 49 -9.23 -10.09 0.33
C ARG A 49 -9.16 -8.66 -0.19
N TYR A 50 -8.40 -8.42 -1.26
CA TYR A 50 -8.34 -7.12 -1.92
C TYR A 50 -9.70 -6.71 -2.52
N ALA A 51 -10.45 -7.67 -3.08
CA ALA A 51 -11.82 -7.40 -3.53
C ALA A 51 -12.75 -6.95 -2.40
N ARG A 52 -12.65 -7.56 -1.21
CA ARG A 52 -13.43 -7.10 -0.03
C ARG A 52 -13.07 -5.67 0.37
N VAL A 53 -11.81 -5.27 0.29
CA VAL A 53 -11.38 -3.88 0.55
C VAL A 53 -12.10 -2.92 -0.41
N LEU A 54 -12.19 -3.28 -1.70
CA LEU A 54 -12.77 -2.43 -2.73
C LEU A 54 -14.29 -2.57 -2.92
N GLN A 55 -14.96 -3.48 -2.19
CA GLN A 55 -16.37 -3.84 -2.42
C GLN A 55 -17.35 -2.67 -2.31
N SER A 56 -17.03 -1.66 -1.49
CA SER A 56 -17.85 -0.46 -1.29
C SER A 56 -17.57 0.64 -2.32
N THR A 57 -16.65 0.39 -3.26
CA THR A 57 -16.29 1.33 -4.32
C THR A 57 -16.94 0.92 -5.65
N GLN A 58 -17.04 1.87 -6.58
CA GLN A 58 -17.52 1.59 -7.94
C GLN A 58 -16.38 1.17 -8.90
N LEU A 59 -15.19 0.82 -8.37
CA LEU A 59 -14.01 0.53 -9.18
C LEU A 59 -14.05 -0.84 -9.87
N GLY A 60 -14.99 -1.72 -9.47
CA GLY A 60 -15.26 -2.97 -10.18
C GLY A 60 -14.08 -3.96 -10.20
N PHE A 61 -13.27 -4.02 -9.14
CA PHE A 61 -12.20 -5.01 -9.07
C PHE A 61 -12.76 -6.42 -9.07
N ILE A 62 -12.27 -7.26 -9.98
CA ILE A 62 -12.60 -8.68 -10.06
C ILE A 62 -11.29 -9.45 -9.87
N PRO A 63 -11.17 -10.29 -8.82
CA PRO A 63 -10.02 -11.17 -8.67
C PRO A 63 -9.83 -12.04 -9.91
N PRO A 64 -8.59 -12.27 -10.37
CA PRO A 64 -8.32 -13.21 -11.44
C PRO A 64 -8.83 -14.61 -11.09
N SER A 65 -9.27 -15.37 -12.10
CA SER A 65 -9.74 -16.76 -11.94
C SER A 65 -8.60 -17.76 -11.71
N ASP A 66 -7.40 -17.42 -12.16
CA ASP A 66 -6.22 -18.26 -12.14
C ASP A 66 -4.95 -17.41 -12.02
N VAL A 67 -3.88 -17.99 -11.47
CA VAL A 67 -2.58 -17.31 -11.33
C VAL A 67 -1.98 -16.91 -12.69
N GLY A 68 -2.35 -17.59 -13.78
CA GLY A 68 -1.89 -17.30 -15.15
C GLY A 68 -2.44 -15.99 -15.71
N ALA A 69 -3.48 -15.42 -15.10
CA ALA A 69 -3.97 -14.08 -15.42
C ALA A 69 -3.08 -12.95 -14.84
N LEU A 70 -2.13 -13.27 -13.95
CA LEU A 70 -1.11 -12.35 -13.49
C LEU A 70 0.05 -12.31 -14.49
N VAL A 71 0.17 -11.20 -15.22
CA VAL A 71 1.17 -11.03 -16.28
C VAL A 71 2.36 -10.24 -15.73
N VAL A 72 3.51 -10.88 -15.61
CA VAL A 72 4.73 -10.20 -15.18
C VAL A 72 5.25 -9.31 -16.31
N VAL A 73 5.07 -8.00 -16.18
CA VAL A 73 5.50 -7.00 -17.17
C VAL A 73 6.87 -6.39 -16.85
N GLU A 74 7.29 -6.45 -15.58
CA GLU A 74 8.59 -5.91 -15.15
C GLU A 74 9.20 -6.73 -14.00
N ARG A 75 10.54 -6.81 -13.99
CA ARG A 75 11.33 -7.39 -12.89
C ARG A 75 12.40 -6.40 -12.46
N LYS A 76 12.52 -6.16 -11.16
CA LYS A 76 13.61 -5.39 -10.57
C LYS A 76 14.36 -6.19 -9.52
N GLN A 77 15.67 -6.02 -9.49
CA GLN A 77 16.49 -6.55 -8.41
C GLN A 77 16.17 -5.80 -7.12
N GLY A 78 15.66 -6.53 -6.11
CA GLY A 78 15.38 -6.01 -4.78
C GLY A 78 16.64 -5.69 -3.98
N ASN A 79 16.43 -5.07 -2.83
CA ASN A 79 17.48 -4.65 -1.90
C ASN A 79 17.26 -5.23 -0.49
N ALA A 80 18.04 -4.76 0.48
CA ALA A 80 17.90 -5.20 1.86
C ALA A 80 16.49 -4.95 2.46
N THR A 81 15.78 -3.91 1.99
CA THR A 81 14.39 -3.63 2.40
C THR A 81 13.42 -4.67 1.82
N THR A 82 13.61 -5.09 0.58
CA THR A 82 12.87 -6.19 -0.04
C THR A 82 13.05 -7.47 0.78
N ASP A 83 14.30 -7.81 1.11
CA ASP A 83 14.64 -9.00 1.90
C ASP A 83 14.10 -8.92 3.34
N PHE A 84 14.06 -7.73 3.93
CA PHE A 84 13.43 -7.50 5.21
C PHE A 84 11.90 -7.74 5.17
N GLY A 85 11.29 -7.56 4.01
CA GLY A 85 9.86 -7.82 3.78
C GLY A 85 9.05 -6.58 3.47
N ALA A 86 9.59 -5.64 2.69
CA ALA A 86 8.81 -4.52 2.19
C ALA A 86 9.22 -4.14 0.76
N PRO A 87 8.26 -3.90 -0.18
CA PRO A 87 8.57 -3.50 -1.55
C PRO A 87 9.01 -2.02 -1.57
N ASN A 88 10.20 -1.74 -2.07
CA ASN A 88 10.87 -0.46 -1.85
C ASN A 88 11.36 0.24 -3.13
N LEU A 89 11.31 -0.42 -4.29
CA LEU A 89 11.93 0.15 -5.48
C LEU A 89 10.95 1.00 -6.29
N PRO A 90 11.38 2.20 -6.73
CA PRO A 90 10.67 2.93 -7.77
C PRO A 90 10.78 2.19 -9.09
N LEU A 91 9.73 2.29 -9.91
CA LEU A 91 9.64 1.72 -11.25
C LEU A 91 9.92 2.81 -12.30
N PRO A 92 10.38 2.45 -13.51
CA PRO A 92 10.57 3.41 -14.60
C PRO A 92 9.29 4.19 -14.92
N GLY A 93 8.13 3.53 -14.87
CA GLY A 93 6.83 4.17 -15.07
C GLY A 93 6.43 5.16 -13.97
N ASP A 94 7.12 5.20 -12.82
CA ASP A 94 6.74 6.07 -11.71
C ASP A 94 6.91 7.57 -12.00
N SER A 95 7.67 7.93 -13.04
CA SER A 95 7.83 9.32 -13.51
C SER A 95 6.80 9.75 -14.55
N GLU A 96 5.95 8.83 -15.02
CA GLU A 96 4.95 9.16 -16.03
C GLU A 96 3.87 10.11 -15.45
N PRO A 97 3.36 11.06 -16.26
CA PRO A 97 2.27 11.93 -15.85
C PRO A 97 1.06 11.14 -15.35
N VAL A 98 0.33 11.73 -14.41
CA VAL A 98 -0.87 11.13 -13.82
C VAL A 98 -2.09 11.86 -14.37
N SER A 99 -3.03 11.10 -14.94
CA SER A 99 -4.28 11.68 -15.43
C SER A 99 -5.23 12.01 -14.26
N PRO A 100 -6.19 12.95 -14.45
CA PRO A 100 -7.21 13.23 -13.43
C PRO A 100 -8.01 11.98 -13.01
N ASP A 101 -8.41 11.14 -13.96
CA ASP A 101 -9.17 9.92 -13.69
C ASP A 101 -8.36 8.91 -12.86
N GLU A 102 -7.06 8.79 -13.16
CA GLU A 102 -6.14 7.93 -12.42
C GLU A 102 -5.94 8.44 -10.98
N LEU A 103 -5.81 9.75 -10.80
CA LEU A 103 -5.72 10.37 -9.48
C LEU A 103 -6.98 10.11 -8.66
N GLU A 104 -8.18 10.32 -9.21
CA GLU A 104 -9.44 10.06 -8.50
C GLU A 104 -9.62 8.57 -8.17
N ARG A 105 -9.22 7.69 -9.07
CA ARG A 105 -9.16 6.25 -8.82
C ARG A 105 -8.22 5.91 -7.65
N TRP A 106 -7.02 6.48 -7.60
CA TRP A 106 -6.08 6.27 -6.50
C TRP A 106 -6.60 6.78 -5.17
N LYS A 107 -7.20 7.98 -5.13
CA LYS A 107 -7.84 8.51 -3.92
C LYS A 107 -8.92 7.57 -3.41
N THR A 108 -9.74 7.04 -4.32
CA THR A 108 -10.79 6.05 -4.00
C THR A 108 -10.20 4.77 -3.39
N ILE A 109 -9.10 4.26 -3.95
CA ILE A 109 -8.40 3.07 -3.41
C ILE A 109 -7.79 3.35 -2.04
N LEU A 110 -7.11 4.48 -1.86
CA LEU A 110 -6.52 4.87 -0.56
C LEU A 110 -7.60 4.98 0.53
N GLN A 111 -8.72 5.63 0.21
CA GLN A 111 -9.85 5.73 1.13
C GLN A 111 -10.43 4.36 1.49
N ALA A 112 -10.49 3.42 0.53
CA ALA A 112 -10.92 2.05 0.79
C ALA A 112 -9.94 1.30 1.70
N CYS A 113 -8.62 1.46 1.49
CA CYS A 113 -7.58 0.88 2.35
C CYS A 113 -7.68 1.43 3.78
N TRP A 114 -7.89 2.73 3.93
CA TRP A 114 -8.07 3.38 5.23
C TRP A 114 -9.31 2.90 5.98
N ARG A 115 -10.44 2.74 5.28
CA ARG A 115 -11.65 2.15 5.88
C ARG A 115 -11.39 0.72 6.35
N ALA A 116 -10.77 -0.12 5.50
CA ALA A 116 -10.45 -1.50 5.86
C ALA A 116 -9.52 -1.56 7.09
N PHE A 117 -8.55 -0.64 7.20
CA PHE A 117 -7.69 -0.52 8.38
C PHE A 117 -8.48 -0.13 9.63
N ASP A 118 -9.33 0.91 9.56
CA ASP A 118 -10.13 1.35 10.70
C ASP A 118 -11.09 0.25 11.19
N GLU A 119 -11.78 -0.42 10.26
CA GLU A 119 -12.68 -1.53 10.56
C GLU A 119 -11.92 -2.70 11.21
N THR A 120 -10.75 -3.04 10.69
CA THR A 120 -9.91 -4.12 11.23
C THR A 120 -9.38 -3.81 12.63
N VAL A 121 -8.95 -2.57 12.86
CA VAL A 121 -8.55 -2.10 14.20
C VAL A 121 -9.73 -2.12 15.17
N ALA A 122 -10.92 -1.70 14.73
CA ALA A 122 -12.13 -1.75 15.56
C ALA A 122 -12.50 -3.20 15.92
N MET A 123 -12.43 -4.13 14.97
CA MET A 123 -12.68 -5.56 15.20
C MET A 123 -11.65 -6.21 16.13
N ALA A 124 -10.40 -5.74 16.10
CA ALA A 124 -9.31 -6.26 16.93
C ALA A 124 -9.29 -5.69 18.35
N ARG A 125 -9.97 -4.57 18.59
CA ARG A 125 -9.92 -3.86 19.87
C ARG A 125 -10.32 -4.77 21.03
N GLY A 126 -9.49 -4.79 22.07
CA GLY A 126 -9.71 -5.61 23.28
C GLY A 126 -9.40 -7.09 23.10
N LYS A 127 -8.90 -7.52 21.92
CA LYS A 127 -8.48 -8.91 21.66
C LYS A 127 -6.95 -9.00 21.66
N ALA A 128 -6.43 -10.12 22.17
CA ALA A 128 -5.01 -10.42 22.08
C ALA A 128 -4.69 -10.94 20.67
N LEU A 129 -3.72 -10.33 20.00
CA LEU A 129 -3.24 -10.79 18.69
C LEU A 129 -2.25 -11.95 18.87
N ALA A 130 -2.49 -13.05 18.16
CA ALA A 130 -1.60 -14.21 18.17
C ALA A 130 -0.14 -13.80 17.88
N LYS A 131 0.80 -14.40 18.61
CA LYS A 131 2.25 -14.15 18.42
C LYS A 131 2.81 -15.12 17.39
N GLY A 132 3.89 -14.69 16.72
CA GLY A 132 4.62 -15.56 15.81
C GLY A 132 5.36 -16.69 16.53
N PRO A 133 5.94 -17.67 15.80
CA PRO A 133 6.56 -18.87 16.37
C PRO A 133 7.69 -18.62 17.39
N ARG A 134 8.28 -17.43 17.37
CA ARG A 134 9.35 -17.00 18.30
C ARG A 134 8.87 -15.99 19.33
N GLY A 135 7.56 -15.91 19.59
CA GLY A 135 6.94 -14.97 20.54
C GLY A 135 6.89 -13.50 20.07
N GLY A 136 7.40 -13.20 18.87
CA GLY A 136 7.40 -11.85 18.30
C GLY A 136 6.03 -11.42 17.75
N GLY A 137 5.86 -10.11 17.59
CA GLY A 137 4.65 -9.49 17.03
C GLY A 137 4.19 -8.31 17.89
N ARG A 138 3.94 -7.16 17.26
CA ARG A 138 3.43 -5.96 17.96
C ARG A 138 2.03 -6.22 18.50
N GLU A 139 1.69 -5.60 19.64
CA GLU A 139 0.29 -5.47 20.04
C GLU A 139 -0.45 -4.50 19.11
N LEU A 140 -1.78 -4.55 19.11
CA LEU A 140 -2.62 -3.73 18.24
C LEU A 140 -2.27 -2.25 18.34
N GLU A 141 -2.12 -1.72 19.55
CA GLU A 141 -1.78 -0.32 19.80
C GLU A 141 -0.43 0.06 19.17
N LYS A 142 0.53 -0.87 19.20
CA LYS A 142 1.85 -0.68 18.57
C LYS A 142 1.83 -0.83 17.06
N ILE A 143 0.87 -1.56 16.49
CA ILE A 143 0.62 -1.55 15.04
C ILE A 143 0.03 -0.19 14.64
N VAL A 144 -0.99 0.28 15.35
CA VAL A 144 -1.64 1.58 15.08
C VAL A 144 -0.64 2.73 15.17
N GLU A 145 0.18 2.79 16.22
CA GLU A 145 1.25 3.79 16.38
C GLU A 145 2.25 3.73 15.21
N HIS A 146 2.66 2.53 14.81
CA HIS A 146 3.58 2.33 13.70
C HIS A 146 2.99 2.83 12.37
N VAL A 147 1.73 2.49 12.09
CA VAL A 147 1.03 2.94 10.87
C VAL A 147 0.98 4.47 10.86
N GLY A 148 0.54 5.11 11.94
CA GLY A 148 0.54 6.58 12.05
C GLY A 148 1.91 7.21 11.80
N GLY A 149 2.95 6.69 12.43
CA GLY A 149 4.32 7.20 12.25
C GLY A 149 4.84 7.04 10.82
N ALA A 150 4.61 5.88 10.20
CA ALA A 150 5.03 5.59 8.83
C ALA A 150 4.26 6.46 7.82
N THR A 151 2.94 6.56 7.95
CA THR A 151 2.09 7.40 7.10
C THR A 151 2.52 8.87 7.15
N ALA A 152 2.86 9.40 8.33
CA ALA A 152 3.38 10.76 8.49
C ALA A 152 4.76 10.95 7.82
N SER A 153 5.63 9.94 7.92
CA SER A 153 6.91 9.96 7.22
C SER A 153 6.74 9.92 5.71
N TYR A 154 5.82 9.10 5.18
CA TYR A 154 5.55 9.00 3.74
C TYR A 154 4.95 10.30 3.20
N LEU A 155 4.04 10.94 3.94
CA LEU A 155 3.52 12.27 3.59
C LEU A 155 4.66 13.28 3.45
N THR A 156 5.62 13.26 4.37
CA THR A 156 6.81 14.13 4.30
C THR A 156 7.67 13.82 3.07
N SER A 157 7.84 12.54 2.73
CA SER A 157 8.57 12.12 1.52
C SER A 157 7.90 12.57 0.22
N LEU A 158 6.57 12.66 0.18
CA LEU A 158 5.82 13.28 -0.92
C LEU A 158 5.94 14.81 -0.92
N GLY A 159 6.24 15.41 0.23
CA GLY A 159 6.44 16.85 0.38
C GLY A 159 5.33 17.57 1.13
N GLY A 160 4.41 16.83 1.75
CA GLY A 160 3.33 17.37 2.56
C GLY A 160 3.67 17.36 4.05
N LYS A 161 2.77 17.96 4.84
CA LYS A 161 2.83 17.92 6.30
C LYS A 161 1.41 17.97 6.85
N ALA A 162 1.11 17.09 7.79
CA ALA A 162 -0.16 17.13 8.50
C ALA A 162 -0.15 18.21 9.58
N LYS A 163 -1.31 18.80 9.85
CA LYS A 163 -1.51 19.58 11.08
C LYS A 163 -1.41 18.64 12.29
N PRO A 164 -0.96 19.11 13.45
CA PRO A 164 -1.09 18.34 14.69
C PRO A 164 -2.53 17.86 14.85
N GLY A 165 -2.70 16.58 15.18
CA GLY A 165 -4.02 16.03 15.46
C GLY A 165 -4.57 16.58 16.78
N ASN A 166 -5.89 16.49 16.95
CA ASN A 166 -6.48 16.69 18.27
C ASN A 166 -6.23 15.41 19.10
N GLU A 167 -5.43 15.52 20.16
CA GLU A 167 -5.02 14.38 21.00
C GLU A 167 -6.18 13.76 21.79
N ASP A 168 -7.32 14.46 21.88
CA ASP A 168 -8.47 14.08 22.70
C ASP A 168 -9.33 12.94 22.10
N ASP A 169 -9.18 12.61 20.81
CA ASP A 169 -9.97 11.55 20.15
C ASP A 169 -9.07 10.60 19.33
N PRO A 170 -8.55 9.53 19.95
CA PRO A 170 -7.75 8.50 19.26
C PRO A 170 -8.46 7.85 18.08
N SER A 171 -9.81 7.87 18.04
CA SER A 171 -10.58 7.34 16.91
C SER A 171 -10.50 8.22 15.66
N LYS A 172 -10.05 9.47 15.81
CA LYS A 172 -9.86 10.44 14.71
C LYS A 172 -8.39 10.78 14.46
N ALA A 173 -7.45 10.07 15.08
CA ALA A 173 -6.02 10.36 15.01
C ALA A 173 -5.50 10.44 13.56
N PHE A 174 -6.06 9.64 12.63
CA PHE A 174 -5.64 9.63 11.24
C PHE A 174 -6.29 10.71 10.37
N ALA A 175 -7.37 11.37 10.79
CA ALA A 175 -8.15 12.24 9.90
C ALA A 175 -7.33 13.42 9.34
N PRO A 176 -6.59 14.20 10.16
CA PRO A 176 -5.74 15.28 9.64
C PRO A 176 -4.64 14.79 8.71
N LEU A 177 -4.13 13.58 8.96
CA LEU A 177 -3.08 12.98 8.16
C LEU A 177 -3.59 12.53 6.79
N ARG A 178 -4.74 11.88 6.74
CA ARG A 178 -5.40 11.44 5.51
C ARG A 178 -5.86 12.63 4.65
N GLU A 179 -6.39 13.68 5.26
CA GLU A 179 -6.73 14.94 4.55
C GLU A 179 -5.47 15.58 3.93
N ALA A 180 -4.38 15.66 4.70
CA ALA A 180 -3.12 16.19 4.21
C ALA A 180 -2.54 15.34 3.08
N ILE A 181 -2.70 14.01 3.11
CA ILE A 181 -2.29 13.12 2.04
C ILE A 181 -3.04 13.41 0.74
N LEU A 182 -4.38 13.48 0.78
CA LEU A 182 -5.17 13.75 -0.42
C LEU A 182 -4.79 15.11 -1.03
N THR A 183 -4.71 16.14 -0.19
CA THR A 183 -4.32 17.51 -0.60
C THR A 183 -2.91 17.56 -1.20
N THR A 184 -1.95 16.85 -0.58
CA THR A 184 -0.56 16.82 -1.06
C THR A 184 -0.45 16.02 -2.35
N LEU A 185 -1.18 14.91 -2.48
CA LEU A 185 -1.19 14.11 -3.69
C LEU A 185 -1.74 14.90 -4.88
N ASP A 186 -2.81 15.66 -4.67
CA ASP A 186 -3.35 16.62 -5.63
C ASP A 186 -2.29 17.63 -6.12
N ALA A 187 -1.61 18.29 -5.17
CA ALA A 187 -0.56 19.26 -5.49
C ALA A 187 0.65 18.61 -6.17
N ALA A 188 1.02 17.39 -5.78
CA ALA A 188 2.11 16.64 -6.40
C ALA A 188 1.81 16.32 -7.86
N VAL A 189 0.60 15.85 -8.16
CA VAL A 189 0.17 15.54 -9.53
C VAL A 189 0.10 16.80 -10.40
N ARG A 190 -0.31 17.95 -9.84
CA ARG A 190 -0.28 19.24 -10.55
C ARG A 190 1.13 19.84 -10.73
N GLY A 191 2.17 19.20 -10.19
CA GLY A 191 3.55 19.70 -10.26
C GLY A 191 3.81 20.92 -9.36
N GLU A 192 2.95 21.18 -8.38
CA GLU A 192 3.07 22.30 -7.43
C GLU A 192 4.07 22.03 -6.32
N ILE A 193 4.51 20.77 -6.19
CA ILE A 193 5.46 20.28 -5.21
C ILE A 193 6.84 20.16 -5.88
N PRO A 194 7.88 20.88 -5.40
CA PRO A 194 9.22 20.77 -5.94
C PRO A 194 9.77 19.34 -5.83
N PRO A 195 10.51 18.82 -6.84
CA PRO A 195 11.01 17.44 -6.84
C PRO A 195 12.07 17.17 -5.76
N ARG A 196 12.64 18.22 -5.15
CA ARG A 196 13.59 18.12 -4.04
C ARG A 196 13.08 18.85 -2.81
N GLY A 197 13.33 18.28 -1.64
CA GLY A 197 13.08 18.90 -0.36
C GLY A 197 14.09 20.01 -0.04
N PRO A 198 13.82 20.83 1.00
CA PRO A 198 14.71 21.91 1.42
C PRO A 198 16.10 21.44 1.89
N ARG A 199 16.24 20.15 2.21
CA ARG A 199 17.53 19.51 2.59
C ARG A 199 18.20 18.76 1.42
N GLY A 200 17.74 18.98 0.18
CA GLY A 200 18.32 18.40 -1.04
C GLY A 200 17.88 16.97 -1.37
N GLY A 201 17.19 16.26 -0.48
CA GLY A 201 16.65 14.92 -0.75
C GLY A 201 15.56 14.93 -1.81
N GLU A 202 15.55 13.91 -2.68
CA GLU A 202 14.50 13.72 -3.68
C GLU A 202 13.18 13.36 -3.02
N ARG A 203 12.10 13.98 -3.50
CA ARG A 203 10.74 13.64 -3.09
C ARG A 203 10.26 12.42 -3.87
N TRP A 204 9.36 11.68 -3.27
CA TRP A 204 8.72 10.55 -3.92
C TRP A 204 7.80 11.03 -5.04
N THR A 205 7.73 10.26 -6.13
CA THR A 205 6.72 10.50 -7.16
C THR A 205 5.34 10.10 -6.66
N PRO A 206 4.24 10.67 -7.21
CA PRO A 206 2.88 10.26 -6.85
C PRO A 206 2.64 8.75 -7.00
N ARG A 207 3.09 8.15 -8.11
CA ARG A 207 2.94 6.71 -8.41
C ARG A 207 3.60 5.84 -7.34
N TYR A 208 4.87 6.14 -7.00
CA TYR A 208 5.59 5.41 -5.96
C TYR A 208 4.92 5.58 -4.60
N PHE A 209 4.54 6.81 -4.25
CA PHE A 209 3.90 7.12 -2.98
C PHE A 209 2.60 6.34 -2.78
N VAL A 210 1.68 6.39 -3.75
CA VAL A 210 0.39 5.70 -3.66
C VAL A 210 0.59 4.19 -3.52
N ARG A 211 1.50 3.62 -4.32
CA ARG A 211 1.81 2.18 -4.26
C ARG A 211 2.36 1.78 -2.88
N ARG A 212 3.30 2.56 -2.35
CA ARG A 212 3.96 2.26 -1.07
C ARG A 212 2.99 2.43 0.11
N LEU A 213 2.21 3.50 0.13
CA LEU A 213 1.25 3.79 1.20
C LEU A 213 0.14 2.73 1.23
N ALA A 214 -0.51 2.47 0.09
CA ALA A 214 -1.60 1.50 0.03
C ALA A 214 -1.14 0.08 0.42
N TRP A 215 0.06 -0.33 0.00
CA TRP A 215 0.61 -1.63 0.42
C TRP A 215 0.83 -1.67 1.93
N HIS A 216 1.42 -0.62 2.50
CA HIS A 216 1.74 -0.58 3.93
C HIS A 216 0.48 -0.65 4.80
N ASP A 217 -0.57 0.08 4.42
CA ASP A 217 -1.87 0.01 5.10
C ASP A 217 -2.45 -1.41 5.03
N LEU A 218 -2.50 -2.01 3.83
CA LEU A 218 -3.10 -3.34 3.65
C LEU A 218 -2.27 -4.49 4.22
N ASP A 219 -0.94 -4.38 4.21
CA ASP A 219 -0.05 -5.37 4.87
C ASP A 219 -0.38 -5.46 6.36
N HIS A 220 -0.66 -4.32 7.02
CA HIS A 220 -1.08 -4.29 8.42
C HIS A 220 -2.55 -4.66 8.64
N VAL A 221 -3.46 -4.39 7.69
CA VAL A 221 -4.82 -4.98 7.72
C VAL A 221 -4.72 -6.49 7.79
N TRP A 222 -3.97 -7.09 6.86
CA TRP A 222 -3.84 -8.53 6.76
C TRP A 222 -3.01 -9.12 7.91
N GLU A 223 -2.00 -8.42 8.42
CA GLU A 223 -1.29 -8.82 9.64
C GLU A 223 -2.26 -8.96 10.82
N ILE A 224 -3.18 -8.00 11.00
CA ILE A 224 -4.15 -8.05 12.09
C ILE A 224 -5.15 -9.18 11.86
N GLU A 225 -5.74 -9.29 10.66
CA GLU A 225 -6.68 -10.36 10.31
C GLU A 225 -6.06 -11.75 10.58
N ASP A 226 -4.85 -12.00 10.08
CA ASP A 226 -4.17 -13.30 10.21
C ASP A 226 -3.83 -13.64 11.67
N ARG A 227 -3.75 -12.64 12.55
CA ARG A 227 -3.42 -12.80 13.98
C ARG A 227 -4.65 -12.78 14.89
N LEU A 228 -5.85 -12.50 14.38
CA LEU A 228 -7.09 -12.53 15.15
C LEU A 228 -7.71 -13.93 15.29
N GLY A 229 -7.36 -14.86 14.40
CA GLY A 229 -7.96 -16.20 14.34
C GLY A 229 -9.16 -16.25 13.41
#